data_AF-A0A7J6QHP2-F1
#
_entry.id   AF-A0A7J6QHP2-F1
#
_cell.length_a   1.000
_cell.length_b   1.000
_cell.length_c   1.000
_cell.angle_alpha   90.00
_cell.angle_beta   90.00
_cell.angle_gamma   90.00
#
_symmetry.space_group_name_H-M   'P 1'
#
loop_
_entity.id
_entity.type
_entity.pdbx_description
1 polymer ?
#
loop_
_entity_poly.entity_id
_entity_poly.type
_entity_poly.pdbx_seq_one_letter_code
_entity_poly.pdbx_strand_id
1 'polypeptide(L)'
;MAFLRRGDTVKIKGLERKPQFNGIIGEVLDVDEEGRSARIVISRSGRRSEMAVRLRNLKLIEERPPPSFASNGIRYDSIYEGCRVRLCGVSSHSHFNGLEGTAIARDLHRWKVKLRAADKWLMVPEKHLEVLDVSDESGRRRLMKEWQYPSQNPEDPRWLIDKM
;
A
#
# COMPACT_ATOMS: atom_id res chain seq x y z
N MET A 1 -6.86 11.84 16.39
CA MET A 1 -7.73 10.74 15.91
C MET A 1 -6.90 9.86 15.00
N ALA A 2 -6.83 8.55 15.24
CA ALA A 2 -6.04 7.65 14.40
C ALA A 2 -6.82 7.33 13.12
N PHE A 3 -6.22 7.62 11.97
CA PHE A 3 -6.77 7.28 10.66
C PHE A 3 -6.35 5.85 10.33
N LEU A 4 -7.31 4.95 10.18
CA LEU A 4 -7.03 3.58 9.72
C LEU A 4 -6.60 3.62 8.26
N ARG A 5 -5.63 2.79 7.92
CA ARG A 5 -5.09 2.62 6.58
C ARG A 5 -5.04 1.15 6.21
N ARG A 6 -4.98 0.91 4.91
CA ARG A 6 -4.76 -0.44 4.38
C ARG A 6 -3.47 -1.04 4.97
N GLY A 7 -3.58 -2.26 5.48
CA GLY A 7 -2.52 -3.00 6.15
C GLY A 7 -2.46 -2.80 7.67
N ASP A 8 -3.28 -1.91 8.25
CA ASP A 8 -3.32 -1.74 9.70
C ASP A 8 -3.96 -2.96 10.37
N THR A 9 -3.44 -3.32 11.55
CA THR A 9 -4.00 -4.40 12.37
C THR A 9 -4.96 -3.82 13.40
N VAL A 10 -6.22 -4.25 13.30
CA VAL A 10 -7.33 -3.71 14.08
C VAL A 10 -8.04 -4.80 14.87
N LYS A 11 -8.48 -4.44 16.08
CA LYS A 11 -9.43 -5.21 16.89
C LYS A 11 -10.84 -4.76 16.62
N ILE A 12 -11.75 -5.68 16.39
CA ILE A 12 -13.18 -5.39 16.32
C ILE A 12 -13.72 -5.22 17.75
N LYS A 13 -14.54 -4.19 17.98
CA LYS A 13 -15.25 -3.94 19.24
C LYS A 13 -16.61 -3.28 18.99
N GLY A 14 -17.53 -3.39 19.93
CA GLY A 14 -18.78 -2.62 19.90
C GLY A 14 -19.76 -2.99 18.78
N LEU A 15 -19.65 -4.21 18.21
CA LEU A 15 -20.72 -4.74 17.36
C LEU A 15 -21.89 -5.23 18.22
N GLU A 16 -23.06 -4.62 18.03
CA GLU A 16 -24.31 -5.00 18.71
C GLU A 16 -25.03 -6.16 17.98
N ARG A 17 -25.11 -6.09 16.65
CA ARG A 17 -25.81 -7.11 15.84
C ARG A 17 -25.03 -8.42 15.70
N LYS A 18 -23.71 -8.37 15.81
CA LYS A 18 -22.83 -9.54 15.66
C LYS A 18 -21.71 -9.52 16.71
N PRO A 19 -22.04 -9.68 18.00
CA PRO A 19 -21.07 -9.58 19.08
C PRO A 19 -20.00 -10.68 19.05
N GLN A 20 -20.23 -11.79 18.36
CA GLN A 20 -19.27 -12.89 18.19
C GLN A 20 -18.00 -12.50 17.43
N PHE A 21 -17.99 -11.33 16.77
CA PHE A 21 -16.78 -10.79 16.14
C PHE A 21 -16.04 -9.80 17.04
N ASN A 22 -16.64 -9.36 18.15
CA ASN A 22 -15.94 -8.50 19.10
C ASN A 22 -14.76 -9.27 19.69
N GLY A 23 -13.60 -8.61 19.75
CA GLY A 23 -12.35 -9.19 20.20
C GLY A 23 -11.49 -9.82 19.10
N ILE A 24 -12.06 -10.06 17.91
CA ILE A 24 -11.30 -10.61 16.77
C ILE A 24 -10.34 -9.56 16.21
N ILE A 25 -9.15 -10.03 15.85
CA ILE A 25 -8.11 -9.24 15.19
C ILE A 25 -8.22 -9.47 13.67
N GLY A 26 -8.15 -8.38 12.92
CA GLY A 26 -8.13 -8.41 11.46
C GLY A 26 -7.18 -7.37 10.89
N GLU A 27 -6.89 -7.52 9.60
CA GLU A 27 -6.08 -6.58 8.82
C GLU A 27 -7.00 -5.75 7.93
N VAL A 28 -6.79 -4.44 7.88
CA VAL A 28 -7.55 -3.54 7.00
C VAL A 28 -7.13 -3.79 5.55
N LEU A 29 -8.05 -4.26 4.73
CA LEU A 29 -7.84 -4.40 3.29
C LEU A 29 -8.07 -3.10 2.54
N ASP A 30 -9.05 -2.32 2.97
CA ASP A 30 -9.45 -1.09 2.31
C ASP A 30 -10.26 -0.22 3.28
N VAL A 31 -10.26 1.09 3.02
CA VAL A 31 -11.08 2.05 3.77
C VAL A 31 -11.96 2.77 2.76
N ASP A 32 -13.25 2.83 3.07
CA ASP A 32 -14.24 3.53 2.26
C ASP A 32 -13.84 5.00 2.04
N GLU A 33 -14.18 5.57 0.88
CA GLU A 33 -13.75 6.92 0.49
C GLU A 33 -14.22 7.99 1.49
N GLU A 34 -15.37 7.75 2.12
CA GLU A 34 -15.94 8.61 3.16
C GLU A 34 -15.32 8.39 4.55
N GLY A 35 -14.41 7.43 4.71
CA GLY A 35 -13.80 7.07 5.99
C GLY A 35 -14.80 6.57 7.04
N ARG A 36 -15.95 6.03 6.61
CA ARG A 36 -17.04 5.56 7.50
C ARG A 36 -16.94 4.07 7.83
N SER A 37 -16.46 3.27 6.88
CA SER A 37 -16.27 1.84 7.03
C SER A 37 -14.93 1.39 6.48
N ALA A 38 -14.40 0.30 7.03
CA ALA A 38 -13.19 -0.33 6.55
C ALA A 38 -13.51 -1.79 6.24
N ARG A 39 -13.01 -2.26 5.10
CA ARG A 39 -13.05 -3.67 4.74
C ARG A 39 -11.86 -4.32 5.41
N ILE A 40 -12.12 -5.29 6.28
CA ILE A 40 -11.08 -6.01 7.02
C ILE A 40 -11.10 -7.49 6.64
N VAL A 41 -9.94 -8.13 6.68
CA VAL A 41 -9.82 -9.58 6.62
C VAL A 41 -9.55 -10.12 8.01
N ILE A 42 -10.37 -11.07 8.44
CA ILE A 42 -10.19 -11.82 9.68
C ILE A 42 -9.77 -13.25 9.35
N SER A 43 -8.84 -13.81 10.12
CA SER A 43 -8.46 -15.21 10.01
C SER A 43 -9.02 -15.98 11.21
N ARG A 44 -9.90 -16.95 10.97
CA ARG A 44 -10.44 -17.84 12.01
C ARG A 44 -10.30 -19.28 11.54
N SER A 45 -9.58 -20.09 12.33
CA SER A 45 -9.37 -21.53 12.04
C SER A 45 -8.83 -21.78 10.62
N GLY A 46 -7.90 -20.95 10.16
CA GLY A 46 -7.30 -21.04 8.82
C GLY A 46 -8.17 -20.53 7.67
N ARG A 47 -9.43 -20.18 7.90
CA ARG A 47 -10.29 -19.53 6.90
C ARG A 47 -10.16 -18.02 7.00
N ARG A 48 -9.86 -17.38 5.86
CA ARG A 48 -9.90 -15.93 5.72
C ARG A 48 -11.33 -15.52 5.36
N SER A 49 -11.87 -14.54 6.06
CA SER A 49 -13.18 -13.96 5.77
C SER A 49 -13.07 -12.46 5.71
N GLU A 50 -13.61 -11.87 4.67
CA GLU A 50 -13.67 -10.42 4.50
C GLU A 50 -14.96 -9.88 5.10
N MET A 51 -14.87 -8.74 5.76
CA MET A 51 -16.02 -8.10 6.39
C MET A 51 -15.86 -6.59 6.34
N ALA A 52 -16.94 -5.88 6.00
CA ALA A 52 -17.01 -4.42 6.17
C ALA A 52 -17.41 -4.09 7.60
N VAL A 53 -16.61 -3.28 8.29
CA VAL A 53 -16.83 -2.87 9.68
C VAL A 53 -16.72 -1.36 9.78
N ARG A 54 -17.62 -0.72 10.53
CA ARG A 54 -17.58 0.72 10.78
C ARG A 54 -16.31 1.09 11.55
N LEU A 55 -15.64 2.20 11.22
CA LEU A 55 -14.39 2.58 11.90
C LEU A 55 -14.56 2.74 13.42
N ARG A 56 -15.71 3.25 13.88
CA ARG A 56 -16.00 3.37 15.32
C ARG A 56 -15.97 2.02 16.08
N ASN A 57 -16.17 0.93 15.36
CA ASN A 57 -16.16 -0.43 15.87
C ASN A 57 -14.78 -1.11 15.68
N LEU A 58 -13.77 -0.34 15.27
CA LEU A 58 -12.40 -0.81 15.13
C LEU A 58 -11.52 -0.09 16.14
N LYS A 59 -10.61 -0.84 16.76
CA LYS A 59 -9.54 -0.32 17.62
C LYS A 59 -8.23 -0.74 16.99
N LEU A 60 -7.45 0.24 16.55
CA LEU A 60 -6.08 0.02 16.10
C LEU A 60 -5.28 -0.65 17.24
N ILE A 61 -4.73 -1.83 16.95
CA ILE A 61 -3.84 -2.55 17.89
C ILE A 61 -2.40 -2.25 17.52
N GLU A 62 -2.11 -2.39 16.24
CA GLU A 62 -0.78 -2.21 15.69
C GLU A 62 -0.95 -1.35 14.44
N GLU A 63 -0.47 -0.12 14.54
CA GLU A 63 -0.19 0.70 13.37
C GLU A 63 0.83 -0.09 12.57
N ARG A 64 0.48 -0.43 11.33
CA ARG A 64 1.53 -0.88 10.41
C ARG A 64 2.57 0.23 10.44
N PRO A 65 3.88 -0.08 10.61
CA PRO A 65 4.89 0.95 10.50
C PRO A 65 4.61 1.66 9.18
N PRO A 66 4.44 3.01 9.18
CA PRO A 66 4.22 3.74 7.94
C PRO A 66 5.28 3.24 6.97
N PRO A 67 4.93 2.92 5.69
CA PRO A 67 5.87 2.39 4.73
C PRO A 67 7.13 3.22 4.86
N SER A 68 8.14 2.59 5.45
CA SER A 68 9.22 3.28 6.15
C SER A 68 9.82 4.24 5.16
N PHE A 69 9.67 5.54 5.44
CA PHE A 69 10.31 6.67 4.80
C PHE A 69 11.21 6.25 3.63
N ALA A 70 10.71 6.32 2.40
CA ALA A 70 11.60 6.69 1.31
C ALA A 70 12.29 7.96 1.82
N SER A 71 13.61 7.93 1.95
CA SER A 71 14.50 8.88 2.62
C SER A 71 14.34 10.36 2.20
N ASN A 72 13.40 10.65 1.31
CA ASN A 72 13.21 11.90 0.60
C ASN A 72 11.76 12.46 0.75
N GLY A 73 10.89 11.88 1.57
CA GLY A 73 9.59 12.47 1.90
C GLY A 73 8.54 12.47 0.77
N ILE A 74 8.80 11.79 -0.35
CA ILE A 74 7.85 11.69 -1.46
C ILE A 74 7.02 10.41 -1.28
N ARG A 75 5.71 10.61 -1.09
CA ARG A 75 4.72 9.53 -1.15
C ARG A 75 4.56 9.11 -2.60
N TYR A 76 4.89 7.87 -2.93
CA TYR A 76 4.57 7.31 -4.24
C TYR A 76 3.28 6.50 -4.09
N ASP A 77 2.14 7.12 -4.36
CA ASP A 77 0.85 6.43 -4.48
C ASP A 77 0.77 5.59 -5.77
N SER A 78 1.85 5.51 -6.55
CA SER A 78 1.90 4.82 -7.84
C SER A 78 3.24 4.11 -8.01
N ILE A 79 3.18 2.85 -8.42
CA ILE A 79 4.35 2.04 -8.75
C ILE A 79 4.94 2.56 -10.07
N TYR A 80 6.26 2.52 -10.23
CA TYR A 80 6.95 2.87 -11.47
C TYR A 80 8.09 1.87 -11.74
N GLU A 81 8.52 1.80 -12.99
CA GLU A 81 9.63 0.92 -13.40
C GLU A 81 10.93 1.31 -12.67
N GLY A 82 11.58 0.33 -12.06
CA GLY A 82 12.78 0.47 -11.24
C GLY A 82 12.50 0.60 -9.75
N CYS A 83 11.24 0.78 -9.31
CA CYS A 83 10.97 0.88 -7.87
C CYS A 83 11.07 -0.48 -7.17
N ARG A 84 11.54 -0.47 -5.92
CA ARG A 84 11.51 -1.67 -5.08
C ARG A 84 10.11 -1.85 -4.53
N VAL A 85 9.61 -3.05 -4.64
CA VAL A 85 8.28 -3.42 -4.17
C VAL A 85 8.34 -4.67 -3.30
N ARG A 86 7.43 -4.76 -2.33
CA ARG A 86 7.12 -5.97 -1.57
C ARG A 86 5.82 -6.54 -2.07
N LEU A 87 5.78 -7.86 -2.24
CA LEU A 87 4.55 -8.57 -2.57
C LEU A 87 3.72 -8.74 -1.29
N CYS A 88 2.47 -8.31 -1.32
CA CYS A 88 1.55 -8.32 -0.18
C CYS A 88 0.15 -8.75 -0.62
N GLY A 89 -0.54 -9.53 0.22
CA GLY A 89 -1.95 -9.87 -0.01
C GLY A 89 -2.23 -10.76 -1.24
N VAL A 90 -1.22 -11.43 -1.81
CA VAL A 90 -1.43 -12.44 -2.87
C VAL A 90 -2.10 -13.65 -2.24
N SER A 91 -3.40 -13.82 -2.49
CA SER A 91 -4.22 -14.88 -1.87
C SER A 91 -3.99 -16.24 -2.50
N SER A 92 -3.86 -16.30 -3.83
CA SER A 92 -3.64 -17.57 -4.54
C SER A 92 -2.28 -18.20 -4.26
N HIS A 93 -1.25 -17.38 -3.98
CA HIS A 93 0.13 -17.81 -3.80
C HIS A 93 0.77 -17.09 -2.61
N SER A 94 0.30 -17.42 -1.42
CA SER A 94 0.68 -16.74 -0.17
C SER A 94 2.17 -16.82 0.18
N HIS A 95 2.89 -17.81 -0.35
CA HIS A 95 4.34 -17.97 -0.17
C HIS A 95 5.17 -16.86 -0.83
N PHE A 96 4.57 -16.07 -1.73
CA PHE A 96 5.22 -14.89 -2.28
C PHE A 96 5.03 -13.64 -1.41
N ASN A 97 4.12 -13.66 -0.42
CA ASN A 97 3.92 -12.51 0.45
C ASN A 97 5.15 -12.29 1.33
N GLY A 98 5.58 -11.04 1.45
CA GLY A 98 6.81 -10.66 2.14
C GLY A 98 8.06 -10.74 1.27
N LEU A 99 7.99 -11.33 0.06
CA LEU A 99 9.12 -11.28 -0.87
C LEU A 99 9.27 -9.90 -1.47
N GLU A 100 10.52 -9.51 -1.66
CA GLU A 100 10.90 -8.23 -2.25
C GLU A 100 11.33 -8.42 -3.70
N GLY A 101 11.06 -7.41 -4.51
CA GLY A 101 11.45 -7.38 -5.92
C GLY A 101 11.53 -5.97 -6.47
N THR A 102 11.83 -5.88 -7.75
CA THR A 102 11.91 -4.63 -8.50
C THR A 102 10.86 -4.65 -9.61
N ALA A 103 10.01 -3.62 -9.65
CA ALA A 103 9.06 -3.43 -10.75
C ALA A 103 9.86 -3.14 -12.03
N ILE A 104 9.66 -3.91 -13.09
CA ILE A 104 10.46 -3.81 -14.33
C ILE A 104 9.64 -3.26 -15.49
N ALA A 105 8.34 -3.58 -15.53
CA ALA A 105 7.43 -3.18 -16.60
C ALA A 105 5.98 -3.27 -16.12
N ARG A 106 5.09 -2.53 -16.76
CA ARG A 106 3.64 -2.60 -16.54
C ARG A 106 2.94 -3.13 -17.78
N ASP A 107 2.01 -4.06 -17.58
CA ASP A 107 1.15 -4.61 -18.64
C ASP A 107 -0.29 -4.73 -18.11
N LEU A 108 -1.26 -4.10 -18.79
CA LEU A 108 -2.71 -4.26 -18.55
C LEU A 108 -3.11 -4.37 -17.06
N HIS A 109 -2.66 -3.42 -16.23
CA HIS A 109 -2.89 -3.33 -14.76
C HIS A 109 -2.10 -4.29 -13.86
N ARG A 110 -1.12 -5.00 -14.40
CA ARG A 110 -0.20 -5.86 -13.65
C ARG A 110 1.22 -5.37 -13.84
N TRP A 111 1.97 -5.43 -12.76
CA TRP A 111 3.39 -5.13 -12.75
C TRP A 111 4.18 -6.41 -12.89
N LYS A 112 5.12 -6.40 -13.84
CA LYS A 112 6.19 -7.37 -13.91
C LYS A 112 7.18 -7.02 -12.82
N VAL A 113 7.37 -7.91 -11.85
CA VAL A 113 8.26 -7.71 -10.70
C VAL A 113 9.34 -8.78 -10.74
N LYS A 114 10.62 -8.38 -10.84
CA LYS A 114 11.77 -9.28 -10.68
C LYS A 114 11.99 -9.52 -9.19
N LEU A 115 11.83 -10.75 -8.71
CA LEU A 115 12.10 -11.06 -7.31
C LEU A 115 13.61 -10.94 -7.04
N ARG A 116 13.98 -10.52 -5.83
CA ARG A 116 15.40 -10.48 -5.43
C ARG A 116 15.93 -11.87 -5.05
N ALA A 117 15.10 -12.67 -4.39
CA ALA A 117 15.46 -13.99 -3.90
C ALA A 117 15.51 -15.07 -5.00
N ALA A 118 15.04 -14.77 -6.20
CA ALA A 118 14.99 -15.70 -7.31
C ALA A 118 15.18 -14.97 -8.64
N ASP A 119 15.90 -15.56 -9.60
CA ASP A 119 16.02 -15.01 -10.96
C ASP A 119 14.75 -15.27 -11.80
N LYS A 120 13.59 -15.01 -11.19
CA LYS A 120 12.27 -15.15 -11.78
C LYS A 120 11.51 -13.84 -11.61
N TRP A 121 10.63 -13.57 -12.57
CA TRP A 121 9.71 -12.44 -12.50
C TRP A 121 8.28 -12.93 -12.34
N LEU A 122 7.44 -12.10 -11.75
CA LEU A 122 6.03 -12.37 -11.53
C LEU A 122 5.18 -11.23 -12.08
N MET A 123 3.99 -11.57 -12.59
CA MET A 123 2.97 -10.58 -12.95
C MET A 123 2.04 -10.38 -11.77
N VAL A 124 2.20 -9.26 -11.07
CA VAL A 124 1.49 -8.97 -9.82
C VAL A 124 0.63 -7.73 -10.01
N PRO A 125 -0.68 -7.79 -9.75
CA PRO A 125 -1.53 -6.60 -9.74
C PRO A 125 -0.99 -5.54 -8.78
N GLU A 126 -1.14 -4.27 -9.14
CA GLU A 126 -0.69 -3.13 -8.31
C GLU A 126 -1.23 -3.19 -6.88
N LYS A 127 -2.48 -3.63 -6.71
CA LYS A 127 -3.08 -3.85 -5.38
C LYS A 127 -2.32 -4.84 -4.49
N HIS A 128 -1.46 -5.68 -5.03
CA HIS A 128 -0.68 -6.67 -4.28
C HIS A 128 0.80 -6.29 -4.14
N LEU A 129 1.12 -5.03 -4.42
CA LEU A 129 2.47 -4.51 -4.35
C LEU A 129 2.50 -3.32 -3.42
N GLU A 130 3.56 -3.25 -2.64
CA GLU A 130 3.85 -2.16 -1.72
C GLU A 130 5.21 -1.59 -2.10
N VAL A 131 5.28 -0.29 -2.37
CA VAL A 131 6.56 0.37 -2.71
C VAL A 131 7.41 0.47 -1.45
N LEU A 132 8.60 -0.12 -1.49
CA LEU A 132 9.58 -0.10 -0.41
C LEU A 132 10.57 1.06 -0.53
N ASP A 133 11.05 1.38 -1.74
CA ASP A 133 12.02 2.47 -1.96
C ASP A 133 12.26 2.81 -3.45
N VAL A 134 12.73 4.04 -3.72
CA VAL A 134 13.25 4.53 -5.01
C VAL A 134 14.69 4.06 -5.18
N SER A 135 14.85 2.76 -5.35
CA SER A 135 16.17 2.18 -5.09
C SER A 135 17.08 2.07 -6.31
N ASP A 136 16.94 2.99 -7.26
CA ASP A 136 17.96 3.15 -8.29
C ASP A 136 18.22 4.62 -8.62
N GLU A 137 19.48 4.91 -8.90
CA GLU A 137 20.00 6.18 -9.42
C GLU A 137 19.27 6.59 -10.70
N SER A 138 18.77 5.61 -11.45
CA SER A 138 17.90 5.77 -12.63
C SER A 138 16.53 6.36 -12.29
N GLY A 139 15.92 5.98 -11.17
CA GLY A 139 14.65 6.56 -10.68
C GLY A 139 14.85 7.99 -10.18
N ARG A 140 15.97 8.26 -9.50
CA ARG A 140 16.38 9.61 -9.11
C ARG A 140 16.63 10.51 -10.31
N ARG A 141 17.28 10.02 -11.38
CA ARG A 141 17.52 10.78 -12.62
C ARG A 141 16.24 11.10 -13.40
N ARG A 142 15.26 10.19 -13.43
CA ARG A 142 13.96 10.45 -14.09
C ARG A 142 13.13 11.47 -13.32
N LEU A 143 13.08 11.36 -12.00
CA LEU A 143 12.49 12.39 -11.14
C LEU A 143 13.21 13.72 -11.32
N MET A 144 14.54 13.79 -11.28
CA MET A 144 15.25 15.05 -11.56
C MET A 144 14.94 15.66 -12.94
N LYS A 145 14.68 14.86 -13.97
CA LYS A 145 14.20 15.36 -15.27
C LYS A 145 12.75 15.85 -15.24
N GLU A 146 11.87 15.21 -14.48
CA GLU A 146 10.48 15.64 -14.31
C GLU A 146 10.36 16.89 -13.42
N TRP A 147 11.34 17.11 -12.53
CA TRP A 147 11.51 18.34 -11.74
C TRP A 147 12.30 19.44 -12.48
N GLN A 148 12.78 19.20 -13.71
CA GLN A 148 13.43 20.22 -14.56
C GLN A 148 12.43 21.07 -15.37
N TYR A 149 11.15 20.71 -15.39
CA TYR A 149 10.12 21.51 -16.04
C TYR A 149 9.18 22.09 -14.99
N PRO A 150 9.13 23.42 -14.81
CA PRO A 150 8.13 24.03 -13.96
C PRO A 150 6.75 23.61 -14.46
N SER A 151 5.92 23.18 -13.53
CA SER A 151 4.52 22.86 -13.82
C SER A 151 3.86 24.12 -14.38
N GLN A 152 3.22 24.02 -15.55
CA GLN A 152 2.40 25.11 -16.09
C GLN A 152 1.07 25.26 -15.31
N ASN A 153 0.81 24.37 -14.35
CA ASN A 153 -0.35 24.44 -13.49
C ASN A 153 -0.07 25.38 -12.29
N PRO A 154 -0.79 26.52 -12.16
CA PRO A 154 -0.60 27.47 -11.07
C PRO A 154 -1.00 26.94 -9.69
N GLU A 155 -1.72 25.82 -9.62
CA GLU A 155 -2.09 25.16 -8.35
C GLU A 155 -1.04 24.14 -7.87
N ASP A 156 -0.04 23.84 -8.70
CA ASP A 156 1.06 22.97 -8.33
C ASP A 156 2.11 23.76 -7.51
N PRO A 157 2.52 23.29 -6.32
CA PRO A 157 3.57 23.95 -5.54
C PRO A 157 4.91 24.11 -6.29
N ARG A 158 5.12 23.39 -7.41
CA ARG A 158 6.28 23.57 -8.32
C ARG A 158 6.21 24.84 -9.17
N TRP A 159 5.04 25.45 -9.34
CA TRP A 159 4.86 26.72 -10.07
C TRP A 159 5.58 27.90 -9.39
N LEU A 160 5.78 27.81 -8.07
CA LEU A 160 6.44 28.85 -7.28
C LEU A 160 7.97 28.91 -7.48
N ILE A 161 8.57 27.90 -8.10
CA ILE A 161 10.03 27.78 -8.22
C ILE A 161 10.60 28.70 -9.31
N ASP A 162 9.79 29.11 -10.29
CA ASP A 162 10.23 29.94 -11.43
C ASP A 162 10.02 31.46 -11.21
N LYS A 163 9.64 31.88 -9.99
CA LYS A 163 9.28 33.27 -9.65
C LYS A 163 10.19 33.92 -8.60
N MET A 164 11.27 33.27 -8.20
CA MET A 164 12.36 33.84 -7.38
C MET A 164 13.58 34.14 -8.24
#